data_AF-A0A1Y2FWR0-F1
#
_entry.id   AF-A0A1Y2FWR0-F1
#
_cell.length_a   1.000
_cell.length_b   1.000
_cell.length_c   1.000
_cell.angle_alpha   90.00
_cell.angle_beta   90.00
_cell.angle_gamma   90.00
#
_symmetry.space_group_name_H-M   'P 1'
#
loop_
_entity.id
_entity.type
_entity.pdbx_description
1 polymer ?
#
loop_
_entity_poly.entity_id
_entity_poly.type
_entity_poly.pdbx_seq_one_letter_code
_entity_poly.pdbx_strand_id
1 'polypeptide(L)' 'MAPKRINRPQAESVFSKALTAARNPENLSLVFSAGVFAGAVAFLQSQWGEYLVPQF' A
#
# COMPACT_ATOMS: atom_id res chain seq x y z
N MET A 1 -43.09 17.59 -14.23
CA MET A 1 -41.64 17.90 -14.36
C MET A 1 -40.89 17.18 -13.26
N ALA A 2 -39.95 16.29 -13.58
CA ALA A 2 -39.16 15.56 -12.58
C ALA A 2 -37.89 16.35 -12.19
N PRO A 3 -37.49 16.37 -10.91
CA PRO A 3 -36.36 17.17 -10.45
C PRO A 3 -35.04 16.59 -10.99
N LYS A 4 -34.25 17.44 -11.65
CA LYS A 4 -32.92 17.11 -12.16
C LYS A 4 -31.99 16.88 -10.96
N ARG A 5 -31.67 15.62 -10.66
CA ARG A 5 -30.67 15.25 -9.65
C ARG A 5 -29.30 15.79 -10.07
N ILE A 6 -28.82 16.82 -9.37
CA ILE A 6 -27.47 17.34 -9.53
C ILE A 6 -26.54 16.32 -8.85
N ASN A 7 -25.93 15.45 -9.64
CA ASN A 7 -24.90 14.54 -9.18
C ASN A 7 -23.64 15.36 -8.90
N ARG A 8 -23.49 15.85 -7.66
CA ARG A 8 -22.22 16.47 -7.25
C ARG A 8 -21.17 15.36 -7.20
N PRO A 9 -20.04 15.46 -7.92
CA PRO A 9 -18.97 14.48 -7.76
C PRO A 9 -18.57 14.50 -6.29
N GLN A 10 -18.74 13.36 -5.61
CA GLN A 10 -18.25 13.19 -4.24
C GLN A 10 -16.78 13.59 -4.23
N ALA A 11 -16.43 14.55 -3.38
CA ALA A 11 -15.05 14.99 -3.24
C ALA A 11 -14.20 13.77 -2.88
N GLU A 12 -13.46 13.28 -3.88
CA GLU A 12 -12.61 12.12 -3.76
C GLU A 12 -11.58 12.40 -2.68
N SER A 13 -11.68 11.69 -1.56
CA SER A 13 -10.88 11.95 -0.37
C SER A 13 -9.38 11.83 -0.69
N VAL A 14 -8.54 12.58 0.03
CA VAL A 14 -7.08 12.54 -0.16
C VAL A 14 -6.54 11.12 0.02
N PHE A 15 -7.14 10.34 0.92
CA PHE A 15 -6.87 8.92 1.09
C PHE A 15 -7.19 8.12 -0.17
N SER A 16 -8.36 8.34 -0.78
CA SER A 16 -8.74 7.68 -2.04
C SER A 16 -7.70 7.97 -3.13
N LYS A 17 -7.28 9.23 -3.27
CA LYS A 17 -6.29 9.63 -4.27
C LYS A 17 -4.92 9.01 -4.04
N ALA A 18 -4.45 8.96 -2.80
CA ALA A 18 -3.20 8.31 -2.45
C ALA A 18 -3.27 6.79 -2.71
N LEU A 19 -4.40 6.16 -2.40
CA LEU A 19 -4.61 4.73 -2.63
C LEU A 19 -4.68 4.40 -4.12
N THR A 20 -5.33 5.23 -4.91
CA THR A 20 -5.35 5.14 -6.38
C THR A 20 -3.95 5.37 -6.96
N ALA A 21 -3.23 6.39 -6.48
CA ALA A 21 -1.87 6.68 -6.92
C ALA A 21 -0.85 5.58 -6.57
N ALA A 22 -1.03 4.92 -5.43
CA ALA A 22 -0.24 3.75 -5.03
C ALA A 22 -0.58 2.50 -5.84
N ARG A 23 -1.84 2.38 -6.31
CA ARG A 23 -2.29 1.31 -7.22
C ARG A 23 -2.02 1.58 -8.70
N ASN A 24 -1.56 2.77 -9.06
CA ASN A 24 -1.22 3.06 -10.45
C ASN A 24 -0.09 2.14 -10.91
N PRO A 25 -0.22 1.50 -12.10
CA PRO A 25 0.73 0.50 -12.58
C PRO A 25 2.15 1.06 -12.77
N GLU A 26 2.28 2.35 -13.01
CA GLU A 26 3.56 3.05 -13.12
C GLU A 26 4.32 3.13 -11.79
N ASN A 27 3.60 3.23 -10.67
CA ASN A 27 4.19 3.35 -9.33
C ASN A 27 4.20 2.01 -8.56
N LEU A 28 3.57 0.97 -9.10
CA LEU A 28 3.45 -0.33 -8.46
C LEU A 28 4.82 -0.95 -8.16
N SER A 29 5.80 -0.80 -9.04
CA SER A 29 7.15 -1.34 -8.82
C SER A 29 7.83 -0.68 -7.61
N LEU A 30 7.66 0.63 -7.45
CA LEU A 30 8.21 1.40 -6.34
C LEU A 30 7.53 1.00 -5.03
N VAL A 31 6.20 0.96 -4.99
CA VAL A 31 5.42 0.56 -3.81
C VAL A 31 5.74 -0.89 -3.42
N PHE A 32 5.85 -1.78 -4.40
CA PHE A 32 6.19 -3.18 -4.17
C PHE A 32 7.61 -3.31 -3.61
N SER A 33 8.60 -2.62 -4.20
CA SER A 33 9.98 -2.62 -3.71
C SER A 33 10.09 -2.08 -2.29
N ALA A 34 9.38 -0.99 -1.97
CA ALA A 34 9.32 -0.43 -0.63
C ALA A 34 8.67 -1.39 0.37
N GLY A 35 7.60 -2.08 -0.04
CA GLY A 35 6.95 -3.11 0.76
C GLY A 35 7.85 -4.31 1.03
N VAL A 36 8.55 -4.81 0.01
CA VAL A 36 9.51 -5.92 0.14
C VAL A 36 10.67 -5.53 1.05
N PHE A 37 11.22 -4.33 0.87
CA PHE A 37 12.31 -3.82 1.73
C PHE A 37 11.88 -3.70 3.19
N ALA A 38 10.71 -3.08 3.45
CA ALA A 38 10.17 -2.97 4.80
C ALA A 38 9.91 -4.35 5.43
N GLY A 39 9.38 -5.29 4.64
CA GLY A 39 9.17 -6.67 5.09
C GLY A 39 10.48 -7.37 5.44
N ALA A 40 11.52 -7.23 4.61
CA ALA A 40 12.84 -7.80 4.87
C ALA A 40 13.49 -7.19 6.13
N VAL A 41 13.39 -5.88 6.33
CA VAL A 41 13.93 -5.21 7.53
C VAL A 41 13.18 -5.66 8.79
N ALA A 42 11.86 -5.71 8.73
CA ALA A 42 11.04 -6.19 9.85
C ALA A 42 11.36 -7.65 10.19
N PHE A 43 11.57 -8.48 9.17
CA PHE A 43 11.98 -9.86 9.34
C PHE A 43 13.37 -9.99 9.96
N LEU A 44 14.34 -9.19 9.50
CA LEU A 44 15.70 -9.18 10.03
C LEU A 44 15.77 -8.73 11.50
N GLN A 45 14.93 -7.75 11.89
CA GLN A 45 14.81 -7.34 13.29
C GLN A 45 13.97 -8.29 14.13
N SER A 46 13.22 -9.19 13.51
CA SER A 46 12.38 -10.13 14.24
C SER A 46 13.20 -11.34 14.68
N GLN A 47 12.85 -11.88 15.85
CA GLN A 47 13.48 -13.10 16.39
C GLN A 47 13.23 -14.36 15.54
N TRP A 48 12.42 -14.27 14.48
CA TRP A 48 12.30 -15.32 13.45
C TRP A 48 13.64 -15.69 12.81
N GLY A 49 14.62 -14.77 12.77
CA GLY A 49 15.97 -15.07 12.28
C GLY A 49 16.69 -16.15 13.11
N GLU A 50 16.47 -16.19 14.43
CA GLU A 50 17.08 -17.19 15.32
C GLU A 50 16.57 -18.61 15.05
N TYR A 51 15.37 -18.75 14.49
CA TYR A 51 14.81 -20.06 14.10
C TYR A 51 15.37 -20.58 12.77
N LEU A 52 15.98 -19.71 11.96
CA LEU A 52 16.51 -20.06 10.63
C LEU A 52 18.01 -20.30 10.64
N VAL A 53 18.72 -19.82 11.67
CA VAL A 53 20.15 -20.07 11.85
C VAL A 53 20.32 -21.36 12.66
N PRO A 54 21.03 -22.38 12.14
CA PRO A 54 21.37 -23.56 12.92
C PRO A 54 22.16 -23.14 14.16
N GLN A 55 21.64 -23.52 15.32
CA GLN A 55 22.33 -23.38 16.59
C GLN A 55 23.44 -24.43 16.66
N PHE A 56 24.70 -23.97 16.56
CA PHE A 56 25.89 -24.79 16.76
C PHE A 56 26.06 -25.16 18.23
#